data_AF-A0A3D3P8S8-F1
#
_entry.id   AF-A0A3D3P8S8-F1
#
_cell.length_a   1.000
_cell.length_b   1.000
_cell.length_c   1.000
_cell.angle_alpha   90.00
_cell.angle_beta   90.00
_cell.angle_gamma   90.00
#
_symmetry.space_group_name_H-M   'P 1'
#
loop_
_entity.id
_entity.type
_entity.pdbx_description
1 polymer ?
#
loop_
_entity_poly.entity_id
_entity_poly.type
_entity_poly.pdbx_seq_one_letter_code
_entity_poly.pdbx_strand_id
1 'polypeptide(L)'
;MRTSSFFFLISFILLVIAGCKTLKPYYDKSQLNWEKSTPPDTAKLKYTVFLVGDVGNPDNIRQEPALKVLQRKIYYKNDTTKLDTVNNNTSHKEDVVIFLGDNVYETGMPEPDASDRKEKERRIVEQMKVVKGIKGKTIFVPGNHECHPQGALAK
;
A
#
# COMPACT_ATOMS: atom_id res chain seq x y z
N MET A 1 8.90 -46.30 -32.91
CA MET A 1 8.09 -45.07 -32.76
C MET A 1 8.16 -44.40 -31.37
N ARG A 2 9.08 -44.79 -30.47
CA ARG A 2 9.15 -44.26 -29.08
C ARG A 2 10.17 -43.12 -28.86
N THR A 3 11.12 -42.95 -29.78
CA THR A 3 12.20 -41.95 -29.67
C THR A 3 11.77 -40.55 -30.11
N SER A 4 10.83 -40.43 -31.06
CA SER A 4 10.36 -39.13 -31.58
C SER A 4 9.61 -38.31 -30.52
N SER A 5 8.76 -38.95 -29.69
CA SER A 5 8.05 -38.26 -28.58
C SER A 5 9.00 -37.69 -27.51
N PHE A 6 10.18 -38.28 -27.33
CA PHE A 6 11.18 -37.80 -26.37
C PHE A 6 11.83 -36.48 -26.83
N PHE A 7 12.12 -36.36 -28.12
CA PHE A 7 12.65 -35.11 -28.69
C PHE A 7 11.61 -33.96 -28.66
N PHE A 8 10.33 -34.27 -28.88
CA PHE A 8 9.26 -33.28 -28.73
C PHE A 8 9.09 -32.81 -27.28
N LEU A 9 9.21 -33.71 -26.30
CA LEU A 9 9.18 -33.36 -24.89
C LEU A 9 10.38 -32.48 -24.48
N ILE A 10 11.59 -32.81 -24.94
CA ILE A 10 12.79 -31.99 -24.70
C ILE A 10 12.65 -30.61 -25.34
N SER A 11 12.17 -30.53 -26.58
CA SER A 11 11.94 -29.25 -27.28
C SER A 11 10.91 -28.39 -26.56
N PHE A 12 9.82 -28.99 -26.07
CA PHE A 12 8.80 -28.29 -25.28
C PHE A 12 9.37 -27.76 -23.96
N ILE A 13 10.19 -28.55 -23.25
CA ILE A 13 10.85 -28.13 -22.01
C ILE A 13 11.84 -26.98 -22.26
N LEU A 14 12.60 -27.02 -23.36
CA LEU A 14 13.53 -25.96 -23.76
C LEU A 14 12.81 -24.64 -24.10
N LEU A 15 11.60 -24.70 -24.68
CA LEU A 15 10.76 -23.54 -24.94
C LEU A 15 10.22 -22.90 -23.65
N VAL A 16 9.87 -23.70 -22.65
CA VAL A 16 9.35 -23.20 -21.36
C VAL A 16 10.44 -22.49 -20.55
N ILE A 17 11.69 -22.94 -20.60
CA ILE A 17 12.79 -22.28 -19.86
C ILE A 17 13.27 -20.96 -20.48
N ALA A 18 12.97 -20.69 -21.77
CA ALA A 18 13.37 -19.46 -22.44
C ALA A 18 12.51 -18.22 -22.05
N GLY A 19 11.38 -18.43 -21.36
CA GLY A 19 10.44 -17.37 -20.96
C GLY A 19 10.81 -16.58 -19.71
N CYS A 20 11.78 -17.03 -18.91
CA CYS A 20 12.20 -16.33 -17.69
C CYS A 20 13.22 -15.22 -18.00
N LYS A 21 12.75 -14.06 -18.46
CA LYS A 21 13.52 -12.81 -18.38
C LYS A 21 13.04 -11.97 -17.20
N THR A 22 13.79 -12.00 -16.10
CA THR A 22 13.70 -10.96 -15.08
C THR A 22 14.21 -9.65 -15.68
N LEU A 23 13.30 -8.71 -15.92
CA LEU A 23 13.67 -7.34 -16.23
C LEU A 23 14.30 -6.73 -14.98
N LYS A 24 15.61 -6.45 -15.03
CA LYS A 24 16.26 -5.67 -13.99
C LYS A 24 15.69 -4.25 -14.03
N PRO A 25 15.47 -3.60 -12.87
CA PRO A 25 15.06 -2.20 -12.84
C PRO A 25 16.07 -1.33 -13.61
N TYR A 26 15.58 -0.35 -14.35
CA TYR A 26 16.45 0.60 -15.03
C TYR A 26 16.86 1.70 -14.05
N TYR A 27 18.08 1.62 -13.55
CA TYR A 27 18.67 2.67 -12.74
C TYR A 27 19.46 3.65 -13.61
N ASP A 28 19.44 4.92 -13.23
CA ASP A 28 20.41 5.87 -13.76
C ASP A 28 21.84 5.35 -13.50
N LYS A 29 22.77 5.57 -14.45
CA LYS A 29 24.14 5.06 -14.34
C LYS A 29 24.84 5.53 -13.06
N SER A 30 24.52 6.73 -12.59
CA SER A 30 25.08 7.27 -11.34
C SER A 30 24.57 6.56 -10.07
N GLN A 31 23.43 5.85 -10.17
CA GLN A 31 22.74 5.21 -9.04
C GLN A 31 22.86 3.68 -9.03
N LEU A 32 23.65 3.09 -9.94
CA LEU A 32 23.81 1.63 -10.05
C LEU A 32 24.32 0.92 -8.79
N ASN A 33 24.88 1.67 -7.83
CA ASN A 33 25.39 1.15 -6.56
C ASN A 33 24.69 1.79 -5.35
N TRP A 34 23.44 2.23 -5.50
CA TRP A 34 22.70 2.87 -4.42
C TRP A 34 22.65 1.99 -3.15
N GLU A 35 22.65 0.66 -3.27
CA GLU A 35 22.66 -0.25 -2.12
C GLU A 35 23.92 -0.14 -1.25
N LYS A 36 25.04 0.30 -1.84
CA LYS A 36 26.31 0.55 -1.13
C LYS A 36 26.33 1.94 -0.50
N SER A 37 25.37 2.81 -0.83
CA SER A 37 25.23 4.13 -0.26
C SER A 37 24.40 4.05 1.02
N THR A 38 24.97 3.42 2.05
CA THR A 38 24.35 3.41 3.38
C THR A 38 24.71 4.70 4.12
N PRO A 39 23.76 5.32 4.82
CA PRO A 39 24.06 6.43 5.72
C PRO A 39 25.13 6.02 6.75
N PRO A 40 25.99 6.95 7.21
CA PRO A 40 26.96 6.65 8.26
C PRO A 40 26.24 6.28 9.57
N ASP A 41 26.91 5.54 10.46
CA ASP A 41 26.33 5.13 11.76
C ASP A 41 25.96 6.32 12.66
N THR A 42 26.54 7.48 12.43
CA THR A 42 26.22 8.74 13.12
C THR A 42 24.93 9.40 12.59
N ALA A 43 24.36 8.88 11.50
CA ALA A 43 23.13 9.41 10.93
C ALA A 43 21.96 9.26 11.90
N LYS A 44 21.22 10.34 12.09
CA LYS A 44 19.99 10.35 12.89
C LYS A 44 18.79 10.31 11.96
N LEU A 45 17.85 9.41 12.25
CA LEU A 45 16.59 9.32 11.53
C LEU A 45 15.86 10.67 11.63
N LYS A 46 15.68 11.34 10.49
CA LYS A 46 15.03 12.66 10.43
C LYS A 46 13.53 12.58 10.18
N TYR A 47 13.08 11.64 9.34
CA TYR A 47 11.67 11.42 9.02
C TYR A 47 11.44 9.93 8.72
N THR A 48 10.26 9.43 9.07
CA THR A 48 9.74 8.17 8.52
C THR A 48 8.53 8.50 7.66
N VAL A 49 8.55 8.12 6.39
CA VAL A 49 7.41 8.32 5.49
C VAL A 49 6.75 6.98 5.19
N PHE A 50 5.46 6.89 5.47
CA PHE A 50 4.62 5.75 5.12
C PHE A 50 3.74 6.16 3.94
N LEU A 51 3.79 5.37 2.88
CA LEU A 51 2.99 5.56 1.67
C LEU A 51 2.01 4.40 1.57
N VAL A 52 0.72 4.70 1.44
CA VAL A 52 -0.37 3.73 1.31
C VAL A 52 -1.33 4.23 0.23
N GLY A 53 -1.88 3.35 -0.61
CA GLY A 53 -2.87 3.68 -1.64
C GLY A 53 -3.82 2.52 -1.86
N ASP A 54 -4.88 2.74 -2.63
CA ASP A 54 -5.84 1.70 -3.05
C ASP A 54 -6.49 0.95 -1.87
N VAL A 55 -6.79 1.68 -0.79
CA VAL A 55 -7.39 1.16 0.46
C VAL A 55 -8.85 1.59 0.64
N GLY A 56 -9.50 2.05 -0.42
CA GLY A 56 -10.82 2.68 -0.36
C GLY A 56 -12.02 1.74 -0.32
N ASN A 57 -11.82 0.42 -0.16
CA ASN A 57 -12.88 -0.57 -0.02
C ASN A 57 -12.60 -1.58 1.13
N PRO A 58 -12.31 -1.12 2.36
CA PRO A 58 -12.06 -2.02 3.47
C PRO A 58 -13.30 -2.82 3.82
N ASP A 59 -13.13 -4.11 4.12
CA ASP A 59 -14.19 -5.00 4.60
C ASP A 59 -14.80 -4.49 5.93
N ASN A 60 -16.05 -4.88 6.22
CA ASN A 60 -16.80 -4.42 7.40
C ASN A 60 -16.61 -5.31 8.64
N ILE A 61 -16.07 -6.51 8.47
CA ILE A 61 -15.81 -7.51 9.52
C ILE A 61 -14.30 -7.65 9.73
N ARG A 62 -13.52 -7.70 8.66
CA ARG A 62 -12.06 -7.91 8.68
C ARG A 62 -11.36 -6.62 8.32
N GLN A 63 -10.36 -6.25 9.09
CA GLN A 63 -9.52 -5.10 8.73
C GLN A 63 -8.76 -5.39 7.43
N GLU A 64 -8.79 -4.42 6.51
CA GLU A 64 -8.01 -4.42 5.28
C GLU A 64 -6.53 -4.77 5.55
N PRO A 65 -5.96 -5.82 4.94
CA PRO A 65 -4.57 -6.24 5.17
C PRO A 65 -3.54 -5.11 5.05
N ALA A 66 -3.66 -4.23 4.06
CA ALA A 66 -2.74 -3.10 3.89
C ALA A 66 -2.81 -2.13 5.08
N LEU A 67 -4.03 -1.80 5.52
CA LEU A 67 -4.28 -0.97 6.70
C LEU A 67 -3.75 -1.61 7.99
N LYS A 68 -3.89 -2.93 8.12
CA LYS A 68 -3.36 -3.69 9.27
C LYS A 68 -1.83 -3.67 9.32
N VAL A 69 -1.16 -3.76 8.17
CA VAL A 69 0.30 -3.66 8.09
C VAL A 69 0.74 -2.24 8.40
N LEU A 70 0.07 -1.23 7.85
CA LEU A 70 0.34 0.18 8.12
C LEU A 70 0.23 0.49 9.62
N GLN A 71 -0.89 0.11 10.25
CA GLN A 71 -1.10 0.28 11.68
C GLN A 71 0.05 -0.34 12.49
N ARG A 72 0.48 -1.55 12.09
CA ARG A 72 1.58 -2.23 12.77
C ARG A 72 2.91 -1.50 12.63
N LYS A 73 3.20 -0.98 11.45
CA LYS A 73 4.43 -0.23 11.18
C LYS A 73 4.47 1.13 11.88
N ILE A 74 3.33 1.78 12.09
CA ILE A 74 3.25 3.06 12.81
C ILE A 74 3.48 2.85 14.31
N TYR A 75 2.75 1.91 14.92
CA TYR A 75 2.69 1.80 16.39
C TYR A 75 3.60 0.76 17.02
N TYR A 76 4.13 -0.21 16.26
CA TYR A 76 4.93 -1.31 16.83
C TYR A 76 6.27 -1.48 16.12
N LYS A 77 6.94 -0.36 15.78
CA LYS A 77 8.19 -0.34 14.98
C LYS A 77 9.24 -1.37 15.42
N ASN A 78 9.30 -1.67 16.73
CA ASN A 78 10.35 -2.50 17.34
C ASN A 78 9.86 -3.82 17.96
N ASP A 79 8.56 -4.14 17.91
CA ASP A 79 8.03 -5.38 18.53
C ASP A 79 6.78 -5.87 17.78
N THR A 80 6.98 -6.72 16.78
CA THR A 80 5.90 -7.36 16.01
C THR A 80 5.10 -8.40 16.79
N THR A 81 5.50 -8.74 18.03
CA THR A 81 4.89 -9.79 18.85
C THR A 81 3.82 -9.26 19.82
N LYS A 82 3.79 -7.96 20.08
CA LYS A 82 2.85 -7.33 21.04
C LYS A 82 1.80 -6.50 20.34
N LEU A 83 0.80 -7.17 19.77
CA LEU A 83 -0.36 -6.50 19.16
C LEU A 83 -1.27 -5.85 20.22
N ASP A 84 -1.20 -6.28 21.48
CA ASP A 84 -2.26 -6.05 22.46
C ASP A 84 -1.93 -4.98 23.51
N THR A 85 -0.76 -4.36 23.45
CA THR A 85 -0.40 -3.28 24.40
C THR A 85 -0.83 -1.93 23.85
N VAL A 86 -2.04 -1.49 24.23
CA VAL A 86 -2.62 -0.16 23.94
C VAL A 86 -1.72 1.01 24.41
N ASN A 87 -0.69 0.73 25.23
CA ASN A 87 0.19 1.74 25.80
C ASN A 87 1.51 1.96 25.04
N ASN A 88 1.77 1.24 23.93
CA ASN A 88 3.04 1.36 23.19
C ASN A 88 2.87 2.13 21.87
N ASN A 89 2.44 3.40 21.92
CA ASN A 89 2.48 4.24 20.72
C ASN A 89 3.93 4.65 20.38
N THR A 90 4.60 3.87 19.53
CA THR A 90 5.97 4.13 19.06
C THR A 90 6.07 5.14 17.92
N SER A 91 4.98 5.81 17.54
CA SER A 91 5.07 6.85 16.52
C SER A 91 5.88 8.06 17.02
N HIS A 92 6.52 8.74 16.08
CA HIS A 92 7.33 9.93 16.30
C HIS A 92 6.70 11.16 15.64
N LYS A 93 7.07 12.37 16.09
CA LYS A 93 6.56 13.64 15.52
C LYS A 93 7.03 13.85 14.07
N GLU A 94 8.10 13.17 13.68
CA GLU A 94 8.66 13.15 12.33
C GLU A 94 8.12 12.00 11.47
N ASP A 95 7.10 11.27 11.92
CA ASP A 95 6.41 10.31 11.08
C ASP A 95 5.41 11.05 10.17
N VAL A 96 5.32 10.63 8.91
CA VAL A 96 4.34 11.14 7.95
C VAL A 96 3.65 9.96 7.28
N VAL A 97 2.33 9.89 7.37
CA VAL A 97 1.51 8.92 6.65
C VAL A 97 0.82 9.63 5.50
N ILE A 98 1.05 9.17 4.28
CA ILE A 98 0.46 9.71 3.07
C ILE A 98 -0.40 8.64 2.42
N PHE A 99 -1.71 8.90 2.37
CA PHE A 99 -2.64 8.15 1.55
C PHE A 99 -2.59 8.72 0.12
N LEU A 100 -2.26 7.87 -0.85
CA LEU A 100 -1.89 8.24 -2.22
C LEU A 100 -3.07 8.30 -3.20
N GLY A 101 -4.30 8.08 -2.73
CA GLY A 101 -5.50 8.11 -3.57
C GLY A 101 -6.36 6.87 -3.40
N ASP A 102 -7.53 6.92 -4.03
CA ASP A 102 -8.52 5.84 -4.04
C ASP A 102 -8.88 5.38 -2.63
N ASN A 103 -9.16 6.39 -1.80
CA ASN A 103 -9.58 6.28 -0.41
C ASN A 103 -11.08 5.94 -0.30
N VAL A 104 -11.86 6.11 -1.37
CA VAL A 104 -13.30 5.86 -1.43
C VAL A 104 -13.68 5.29 -2.81
N TYR A 105 -13.76 3.96 -2.89
CA TYR A 105 -14.24 3.29 -4.10
C TYR A 105 -15.78 3.30 -4.21
N GLU A 106 -16.36 3.22 -5.42
CA GLU A 106 -15.70 3.40 -6.74
C GLU A 106 -15.83 4.83 -7.28
N THR A 107 -16.63 5.69 -6.65
CA THR A 107 -16.99 7.00 -7.24
C THR A 107 -16.75 8.16 -6.29
N GLY A 108 -15.85 7.98 -5.31
CA GLY A 108 -15.63 9.00 -4.30
C GLY A 108 -16.81 9.15 -3.34
N MET A 109 -16.79 10.19 -2.52
CA MET A 109 -17.86 10.44 -1.54
C MET A 109 -19.12 10.97 -2.25
N PRO A 110 -20.28 10.30 -2.12
CA PRO A 110 -21.52 10.74 -2.75
C PRO A 110 -22.17 11.89 -1.96
N GLU A 111 -23.28 12.44 -2.45
CA GLU A 111 -24.08 13.46 -1.75
C GLU A 111 -24.58 12.94 -0.37
N PRO A 112 -24.84 13.84 0.60
CA PRO A 112 -25.21 13.45 1.96
C PRO A 112 -26.45 12.54 2.09
N ASP A 113 -27.37 12.61 1.14
CA ASP A 113 -28.63 11.85 1.11
C ASP A 113 -28.56 10.57 0.27
N ALA A 114 -27.43 10.29 -0.37
CA ALA A 114 -27.25 9.10 -1.19
C ALA A 114 -27.31 7.81 -0.36
N SER A 115 -27.89 6.75 -0.92
CA SER A 115 -28.09 5.46 -0.23
C SER A 115 -26.80 4.78 0.19
N ASP A 116 -25.70 5.00 -0.55
CA ASP A 116 -24.37 4.45 -0.30
C ASP A 116 -23.48 5.36 0.58
N ARG A 117 -23.94 6.57 0.92
CA ARG A 117 -23.17 7.57 1.70
C ARG A 117 -22.61 7.00 2.99
N LYS A 118 -23.46 6.34 3.77
CA LYS A 118 -23.07 5.76 5.07
C LYS A 118 -21.95 4.73 4.95
N GLU A 119 -21.99 3.90 3.92
CA GLU A 119 -20.96 2.90 3.67
C GLU A 119 -19.66 3.56 3.23
N LYS A 120 -19.72 4.58 2.37
CA LYS A 120 -18.54 5.33 1.92
C LYS A 120 -17.86 6.08 3.07
N GLU A 121 -18.63 6.67 3.99
CA GLU A 121 -18.11 7.27 5.22
C GLU A 121 -17.43 6.25 6.14
N ARG A 122 -18.05 5.07 6.33
CA ARG A 122 -17.45 3.98 7.11
C ARG A 122 -16.06 3.64 6.59
N ARG A 123 -15.87 3.58 5.27
CA ARG A 123 -14.58 3.24 4.64
C ARG A 123 -13.48 4.26 4.94
N ILE A 124 -13.78 5.56 4.87
CA ILE A 124 -12.83 6.61 5.31
C ILE A 124 -12.54 6.47 6.81
N VAL A 125 -13.57 6.25 7.62
CA VAL A 125 -13.43 6.12 9.07
C VAL A 125 -12.51 4.94 9.44
N GLU A 126 -12.56 3.82 8.72
CA GLU A 126 -11.63 2.70 8.93
C GLU A 126 -10.16 3.11 8.67
N GLN A 127 -9.90 3.92 7.65
CA GLN A 127 -8.57 4.46 7.40
C GLN A 127 -8.14 5.45 8.48
N MET A 128 -9.05 6.33 8.93
CA MET A 128 -8.77 7.29 10.01
C MET A 128 -8.46 6.59 11.35
N LYS A 129 -9.10 5.45 11.64
CA LYS A 129 -8.80 4.65 12.84
C LYS A 129 -7.35 4.16 12.87
N VAL A 130 -6.79 3.81 11.72
CA VAL A 130 -5.41 3.32 11.60
C VAL A 130 -4.38 4.38 11.99
N VAL A 131 -4.66 5.64 11.72
CA VAL A 131 -3.75 6.76 12.02
C VAL A 131 -4.15 7.53 13.28
N LYS A 132 -5.22 7.10 13.96
CA LYS A 132 -5.74 7.79 15.14
C LYS A 132 -4.71 7.77 16.28
N GLY A 133 -4.24 8.96 16.65
CA GLY A 133 -3.28 9.13 17.75
C GLY A 133 -1.82 9.02 17.33
N ILE A 134 -1.52 8.97 16.03
CA ILE A 134 -0.15 9.18 15.55
C ILE A 134 0.38 10.53 16.04
N LYS A 135 1.64 10.60 16.48
CA LYS A 135 2.28 11.86 16.90
C LYS A 135 2.72 12.71 15.71
N GLY A 136 2.89 12.06 14.56
CA GLY A 136 3.28 12.66 13.29
C GLY A 136 2.12 13.25 12.51
N LYS A 137 2.30 13.42 11.21
CA LYS A 137 1.29 13.98 10.30
C LYS A 137 0.62 12.90 9.47
N THR A 138 -0.65 13.12 9.14
CA THR A 138 -1.36 12.34 8.14
C THR A 138 -1.83 13.25 7.02
N ILE A 139 -1.66 12.81 5.78
CA ILE A 139 -2.06 13.51 4.56
C ILE A 139 -2.89 12.55 3.72
N PHE A 140 -4.03 13.02 3.22
CA PHE A 140 -4.85 12.32 2.24
C PHE A 140 -4.75 13.04 0.91
N VAL A 141 -4.27 12.33 -0.10
CA VAL A 141 -4.27 12.77 -1.49
C VAL A 141 -5.45 12.08 -2.19
N PRO A 142 -6.30 12.81 -2.93
CA PRO A 142 -7.37 12.18 -3.71
C PRO A 142 -6.79 11.44 -4.92
N GLY A 143 -7.40 10.31 -5.27
CA GLY A 143 -7.10 9.53 -6.47
C GLY A 143 -8.08 9.81 -7.61
N ASN A 144 -8.06 8.96 -8.63
CA ASN A 144 -8.95 9.09 -9.77
C ASN A 144 -10.40 8.77 -9.41
N HIS A 145 -10.65 7.85 -8.46
CA HIS A 145 -12.01 7.51 -8.03
C HIS A 145 -12.70 8.67 -7.30
N GLU A 146 -11.94 9.52 -6.58
CA GLU A 146 -12.47 10.74 -5.95
C GLU A 146 -12.62 11.92 -6.91
N CYS A 147 -11.79 11.97 -7.97
CA CYS A 147 -11.78 13.09 -8.91
C CYS A 147 -12.69 12.89 -10.13
N HIS A 148 -13.24 11.69 -10.35
CA HIS A 148 -14.15 11.44 -11.46
C HIS A 148 -15.57 11.90 -11.12
N PRO A 149 -16.15 12.87 -11.83
CA PRO A 149 -17.53 13.29 -11.65
C PRO A 149 -18.49 12.30 -12.33
N GLN A 150 -18.50 11.03 -11.91
CA GLN A 150 -19.54 10.10 -12.37
C GLN A 150 -20.91 10.44 -11.75
N GLY A 151 -20.95 11.23 -10.67
CA GLY A 151 -22.17 11.81 -10.10
C GLY A 151 -22.76 13.00 -10.87
N ALA A 152 -22.08 13.53 -11.89
CA ALA A 152 -22.58 14.68 -12.67
C ALA A 152 -23.40 14.27 -13.92
N LEU A 153 -23.43 12.98 -14.29
CA LEU A 153 -24.13 12.48 -15.48
C LEU A 153 -25.37 11.62 -15.16
N ALA A 154 -25.78 11.56 -13.89
CA ALA A 154 -27.08 11.02 -13.47
C ALA A 154 -27.98 12.15 -12.96
N LYS A 155 -28.35 13.07 -13.86
CA LYS A 155 -29.50 13.96 -13.73
C LYS A 155 -30.32 13.90 -15.00
#